data_AF-A0AA42ZCQ7-F1
#
_entry.id   AF-A0AA42ZCQ7-F1
#
_cell.length_a   1.000
_cell.length_b   1.000
_cell.length_c   1.000
_cell.angle_alpha   90.00
_cell.angle_beta   90.00
_cell.angle_gamma   90.00
#
_symmetry.space_group_name_H-M   'P 1'
#
loop_
_entity.id
_entity.type
_entity.pdbx_description
1 polymer ?
#
loop_
_entity_poly.entity_id
_entity_poly.type
_entity_poly.pdbx_seq_one_letter_code
_entity_poly.pdbx_strand_id
1 'polypeptide(L)'
;MSQESLIKIAKDWFQRQGWKPFPFQEQTWKFYLEGKNGLLNAPTGSGKTFALWFPIVLEYFRMNPQYETKHTKGLKAIWITPLKALSLEIKQSAERVNQDLNTQLTVGIRTGDTSTTERTKQKKNMPDLLITTPESLHLLLGAKGYKKVFARCQAVIVDEWHELLGTKRGV
;
A
#
# COMPACT_ATOMS: atom_id res chain seq x y z
N MET A 1 18.50 -9.30 -1.51
CA MET A 1 18.30 -9.36 -0.04
C MET A 1 17.55 -10.64 0.29
N SER A 2 17.94 -11.36 1.35
CA SER A 2 17.20 -12.56 1.80
C SER A 2 15.89 -12.16 2.49
N GLN A 3 14.91 -13.06 2.52
CA GLN A 3 13.63 -12.81 3.20
C GLN A 3 13.83 -12.50 4.70
N GLU A 4 14.76 -13.19 5.35
CA GLU A 4 15.12 -12.94 6.75
C GLU A 4 15.67 -11.52 6.96
N SER A 5 16.59 -11.06 6.09
CA SER A 5 17.12 -9.70 6.16
C SER A 5 16.05 -8.62 5.96
N LEU A 6 15.06 -8.88 5.10
CA LEU A 6 13.95 -7.97 4.86
C LEU A 6 13.02 -7.90 6.08
N ILE A 7 12.64 -9.06 6.64
CA ILE A 7 11.80 -9.10 7.85
C ILE A 7 12.51 -8.42 9.02
N LYS A 8 13.84 -8.57 9.13
CA LYS A 8 14.63 -7.88 10.16
C LYS A 8 14.50 -6.36 10.06
N ILE A 9 14.51 -5.77 8.86
CA ILE A 9 14.33 -4.32 8.67
C ILE A 9 12.99 -3.85 9.27
N ALA A 10 11.91 -4.59 9.04
CA ALA A 10 10.61 -4.27 9.63
C ALA A 10 10.63 -4.37 11.15
N LYS A 11 11.22 -5.44 11.71
CA LYS A 11 11.36 -5.62 13.16
C LYS A 11 12.18 -4.51 13.80
N ASP A 12 13.31 -4.14 13.21
CA ASP A 12 14.18 -3.06 13.67
C ASP A 12 13.44 -1.71 13.62
N TRP A 13 12.60 -1.47 12.61
CA TRP A 13 11.74 -0.29 12.57
C TRP A 13 10.75 -0.26 13.73
N PHE A 14 10.02 -1.36 13.99
CA PHE A 14 9.10 -1.44 15.13
C PHE A 14 9.82 -1.17 16.45
N GLN A 15 11.00 -1.77 16.64
CA GLN A 15 11.81 -1.57 17.85
C GLN A 15 12.22 -0.11 18.03
N ARG A 16 12.60 0.61 16.96
CA ARG A 16 12.91 2.05 17.01
C ARG A 16 11.71 2.91 17.44
N GLN A 17 10.49 2.47 17.17
CA GLN A 17 9.28 3.14 17.65
C GLN A 17 8.95 2.80 19.12
N GLY A 18 9.73 1.93 19.77
CA GLY A 18 9.39 1.38 21.08
C GLY A 18 8.27 0.32 21.02
N TRP A 19 8.02 -0.26 19.85
CA TRP A 19 6.94 -1.21 19.60
C TRP A 19 7.47 -2.62 19.34
N LYS A 20 6.59 -3.61 19.47
CA LYS A 20 6.82 -4.99 19.04
C LYS A 20 5.77 -5.35 18.00
N PRO A 21 6.15 -5.92 16.84
CA PRO A 21 5.15 -6.35 15.88
C PRO A 21 4.32 -7.50 16.44
N PHE A 22 3.04 -7.50 16.11
CA PHE A 22 2.15 -8.61 16.44
C PHE A 22 2.48 -9.83 15.58
N PRO A 23 2.19 -11.06 16.08
CA PRO A 23 2.42 -12.29 15.31
C PRO A 23 1.77 -12.27 13.92
N PHE A 24 0.56 -11.71 13.79
CA PHE A 24 -0.13 -11.63 12.49
C PHE A 24 0.57 -10.69 11.50
N GLN A 25 1.23 -9.63 11.98
CA GLN A 25 1.99 -8.72 11.11
C GLN A 25 3.19 -9.48 10.53
N GLU A 26 3.97 -10.15 11.38
CA GLU A 26 5.11 -10.95 10.93
C GLU A 26 4.71 -12.06 9.95
N GLN A 27 3.61 -12.77 10.24
CA GLN A 27 3.07 -13.80 9.35
C GLN A 27 2.64 -13.23 8.00
N THR A 28 1.97 -12.07 8.01
CA THR A 28 1.54 -11.37 6.78
C THR A 28 2.77 -11.00 5.94
N TRP A 29 3.81 -10.46 6.56
CA TRP A 29 5.06 -10.12 5.88
C TRP A 29 5.70 -11.35 5.26
N LYS A 30 5.80 -12.44 6.03
CA LYS A 30 6.38 -13.70 5.58
C LYS A 30 5.62 -14.25 4.37
N PHE A 31 4.31 -14.41 4.46
CA PHE A 31 3.50 -15.02 3.40
C PHE A 31 3.45 -14.17 2.13
N TYR A 32 3.36 -12.84 2.26
CA TYR A 32 3.44 -11.97 1.09
C TYR A 32 4.79 -12.10 0.38
N LEU A 33 5.90 -12.09 1.12
CA LEU A 33 7.25 -12.19 0.52
C LEU A 33 7.51 -13.55 -0.16
N GLU A 34 6.78 -14.59 0.24
CA GLU A 34 6.71 -15.92 -0.40
C GLU A 34 5.82 -15.95 -1.66
N GLY A 35 5.20 -14.82 -2.05
CA GLY A 35 4.34 -14.70 -3.22
C GLY A 35 2.91 -15.20 -3.00
N LYS A 36 2.47 -15.32 -1.73
CA LYS A 36 1.12 -15.81 -1.41
C LYS A 36 0.11 -14.67 -1.36
N ASN A 37 -1.09 -14.94 -1.86
CA ASN A 37 -2.28 -14.15 -1.57
C ASN A 37 -2.88 -14.61 -0.24
N GLY A 38 -3.61 -13.74 0.45
CA GLY A 38 -4.23 -14.10 1.72
C GLY A 38 -5.28 -13.12 2.21
N LEU A 39 -6.00 -13.56 3.24
CA LEU A 39 -6.97 -12.77 3.96
C LEU A 39 -6.43 -12.49 5.37
N LEU A 40 -6.30 -11.21 5.71
CA LEU A 40 -5.93 -10.80 7.07
C LEU A 40 -7.20 -10.45 7.84
N ASN A 41 -7.46 -11.19 8.91
CA ASN A 41 -8.48 -10.85 9.90
C ASN A 41 -7.81 -10.39 11.19
N ALA A 42 -7.96 -9.10 11.51
CA ALA A 42 -7.42 -8.51 12.73
C ALA A 42 -8.36 -7.38 13.22
N PRO A 43 -8.50 -7.18 14.54
CA PRO A 43 -9.33 -6.11 15.09
C PRO A 43 -8.90 -4.71 14.62
N THR A 44 -9.82 -3.75 14.60
CA THR A 44 -9.51 -2.33 14.37
C THR A 44 -8.50 -1.82 15.41
N GLY A 45 -7.61 -0.91 15.01
CA GLY A 45 -6.58 -0.36 15.89
C GLY A 45 -5.39 -1.31 16.18
N SER A 46 -5.36 -2.51 15.59
CA SER A 46 -4.26 -3.48 15.77
C SER A 46 -3.02 -3.21 14.90
N GLY A 47 -3.03 -2.15 14.09
CA GLY A 47 -1.94 -1.86 13.16
C GLY A 47 -1.99 -2.69 11.86
N LYS A 48 -3.20 -2.95 11.33
CA LYS A 48 -3.43 -3.57 10.00
C LYS A 48 -2.62 -2.87 8.90
N THR A 49 -2.51 -1.54 8.96
CA THR A 49 -1.76 -0.74 7.98
C THR A 49 -0.30 -1.18 7.87
N PHE A 50 0.37 -1.39 9.01
CA PHE A 50 1.74 -1.90 9.02
C PHE A 50 1.83 -3.36 8.58
N ALA A 51 0.82 -4.18 8.88
CA ALA A 51 0.78 -5.57 8.40
C ALA A 51 0.80 -5.65 6.87
N LEU A 52 0.07 -4.75 6.21
CA LEU A 52 -0.18 -4.79 4.77
C LEU A 52 0.80 -3.93 3.96
N TRP A 53 1.29 -2.81 4.50
CA TRP A 53 2.20 -1.92 3.78
C TRP A 53 3.67 -2.37 3.81
N PHE A 54 4.18 -2.81 4.98
CA PHE A 54 5.57 -3.28 5.10
C PHE A 54 6.00 -4.31 4.06
N PRO A 55 5.25 -5.41 3.81
CA PRO A 55 5.72 -6.44 2.89
C PRO A 55 5.95 -5.91 1.48
N ILE A 56 5.14 -4.95 1.04
CA ILE A 56 5.25 -4.29 -0.27
C ILE A 56 6.51 -3.42 -0.32
N VAL A 57 6.78 -2.65 0.74
CA VAL A 57 8.01 -1.85 0.87
C VAL A 57 9.25 -2.75 0.88
N LEU A 58 9.20 -3.87 1.60
CA LEU A 58 10.28 -4.84 1.67
C LEU A 58 10.54 -5.54 0.32
N GLU A 59 9.48 -5.88 -0.42
CA GLU A 59 9.61 -6.34 -1.79
C GLU A 59 10.22 -5.29 -2.70
N TYR A 60 9.82 -4.03 -2.55
CA TYR A 60 10.43 -2.91 -3.27
C TYR A 60 11.94 -2.82 -3.00
N PHE A 61 12.41 -2.97 -1.76
CA PHE A 61 13.84 -3.00 -1.42
C PHE A 61 14.57 -4.17 -2.07
N ARG A 62 13.94 -5.35 -2.06
CA ARG A 62 14.49 -6.55 -2.70
C ARG A 62 14.77 -6.34 -4.19
N MET A 63 13.87 -5.63 -4.87
CA MET A 63 13.96 -5.32 -6.29
C MET A 63 14.79 -4.06 -6.60
N ASN A 64 15.01 -3.20 -5.62
CA ASN A 64 15.70 -1.92 -5.77
C ASN A 64 16.75 -1.77 -4.65
N PRO A 65 17.91 -2.45 -4.71
CA PRO A 65 18.92 -2.39 -3.64
C PRO A 65 19.48 -0.99 -3.35
N GLN A 66 19.30 -0.03 -4.28
CA GLN A 66 19.71 1.37 -4.12
C GLN A 66 18.54 2.29 -3.72
N TYR A 67 17.50 1.75 -3.07
CA TYR A 67 16.24 2.46 -2.78
C TYR A 67 16.41 3.80 -2.03
N GLU A 68 17.47 3.93 -1.22
CA GLU A 68 17.75 5.16 -0.45
C GLU A 68 18.14 6.32 -1.37
N THR A 69 18.86 6.04 -2.47
CA THR A 69 19.38 7.08 -3.37
C THR A 69 18.64 7.13 -4.71
N LYS A 70 18.00 6.02 -5.12
CA LYS A 70 17.29 5.90 -6.39
C LYS A 70 15.85 5.46 -6.19
N HIS A 71 14.94 6.18 -6.86
CA HIS A 71 13.52 5.87 -6.88
C HIS A 71 13.07 5.34 -8.23
N THR A 72 12.55 4.13 -8.25
CA THR A 72 11.91 3.57 -9.45
C THR A 72 10.45 3.97 -9.48
N LYS A 73 10.14 5.08 -10.15
CA LYS A 73 8.78 5.65 -10.25
C LYS A 73 7.73 4.67 -10.79
N GLY A 74 6.51 4.88 -10.28
CA GLY A 74 5.27 4.28 -10.80
C GLY A 74 4.60 3.38 -9.77
N LEU A 75 3.28 3.26 -9.91
CA LEU A 75 2.41 2.54 -8.99
C LEU A 75 2.94 1.16 -8.60
N LYS A 76 3.12 0.92 -7.30
CA LYS A 76 3.52 -0.35 -6.67
C LYS A 76 2.32 -1.05 -6.06
N ALA A 77 1.42 -0.30 -5.43
CA ALA A 77 0.26 -0.88 -4.79
C ALA A 77 -0.98 0.00 -4.87
N ILE A 78 -2.14 -0.66 -4.86
CA ILE A 78 -3.45 -0.02 -4.72
C ILE A 78 -4.03 -0.45 -3.38
N TRP A 79 -4.47 0.51 -2.59
CA TRP A 79 -5.24 0.27 -1.38
C TRP A 79 -6.68 0.69 -1.61
N ILE A 80 -7.57 -0.28 -1.71
CA ILE A 80 -9.00 -0.05 -1.88
C ILE A 80 -9.62 -0.03 -0.50
N THR A 81 -10.23 1.10 -0.11
CA THR A 81 -11.02 1.21 1.11
C THR A 81 -12.42 1.74 0.77
N PRO A 82 -13.50 1.09 1.23
CA PRO A 82 -14.85 1.61 1.09
C PRO A 82 -15.08 2.84 2.00
N LEU A 83 -14.30 2.96 3.08
CA LEU A 83 -14.43 4.02 4.07
C LEU A 83 -13.42 5.15 3.80
N LYS A 84 -13.90 6.21 3.13
CA LYS A 84 -13.09 7.41 2.84
C LYS A 84 -12.43 8.02 4.08
N ALA A 85 -13.12 7.98 5.23
CA ALA A 85 -12.64 8.53 6.49
C ALA A 85 -11.29 7.92 6.95
N LEU A 86 -11.01 6.66 6.58
CA LEU A 86 -9.78 5.97 6.94
C LEU A 86 -8.61 6.28 6.00
N SER A 87 -8.88 6.88 4.83
CA SER A 87 -7.84 7.11 3.81
C SER A 87 -6.69 7.98 4.32
N LEU A 88 -6.98 8.96 5.18
CA LEU A 88 -5.96 9.84 5.74
C LEU A 88 -5.05 9.12 6.74
N GLU A 89 -5.62 8.30 7.62
CA GLU A 89 -4.85 7.52 8.61
C GLU A 89 -3.95 6.47 7.93
N ILE A 90 -4.49 5.78 6.90
CA ILE A 90 -3.71 4.85 6.07
C ILE A 90 -2.55 5.58 5.42
N LYS A 91 -2.81 6.77 4.84
CA LYS A 91 -1.79 7.59 4.21
C LYS A 91 -0.69 7.98 5.19
N GLN A 92 -1.05 8.51 6.35
CA GLN A 92 -0.09 8.95 7.37
C GLN A 92 0.78 7.79 7.87
N SER A 93 0.18 6.63 8.10
CA SER A 93 0.91 5.43 8.53
C SER A 93 1.89 4.95 7.46
N ALA A 94 1.49 4.95 6.19
CA ALA A 94 2.35 4.58 5.08
C ALA A 94 3.49 5.59 4.86
N GLU A 95 3.20 6.89 4.92
CA GLU A 95 4.20 7.95 4.81
C GLU A 95 5.22 7.89 5.94
N ARG A 96 4.80 7.58 7.18
CA ARG A 96 5.71 7.37 8.31
C ARG A 96 6.71 6.24 8.05
N VAL A 97 6.23 5.09 7.56
CA VAL A 97 7.12 3.96 7.19
C VAL A 97 8.09 4.39 6.09
N ASN A 98 7.59 5.08 5.06
CA ASN A 98 8.42 5.52 3.94
C ASN A 98 9.52 6.50 4.39
N GLN A 99 9.19 7.45 5.27
CA GLN A 99 10.12 8.44 5.80
C GLN A 99 11.17 7.79 6.72
N ASP A 100 10.74 6.98 7.68
CA ASP A 100 11.63 6.38 8.70
C ASP A 100 12.59 5.30 8.15
N LEU A 101 12.30 4.81 6.94
CA LEU A 101 13.14 3.89 6.17
C LEU A 101 13.88 4.60 5.02
N ASN A 102 13.86 5.94 4.99
CA ASN A 102 14.53 6.77 3.97
C ASN A 102 14.17 6.39 2.53
N THR A 103 12.93 5.99 2.31
CA THR A 103 12.42 5.65 0.98
C THR A 103 11.85 6.89 0.32
N GLN A 104 11.97 6.96 -1.00
CA GLN A 104 11.33 8.00 -1.81
C GLN A 104 9.92 7.61 -2.27
N LEU A 105 9.31 6.57 -1.67
CA LEU A 105 7.98 6.09 -2.04
C LEU A 105 6.91 7.14 -1.69
N THR A 106 6.08 7.45 -2.68
CA THR A 106 5.04 8.46 -2.58
C THR A 106 3.67 7.82 -2.32
N VAL A 107 2.84 8.47 -1.49
CA VAL A 107 1.48 8.01 -1.17
C VAL A 107 0.47 9.06 -1.60
N GLY A 108 -0.57 8.63 -2.33
CA GLY A 108 -1.63 9.52 -2.80
C GLY A 108 -3.02 8.94 -2.55
N ILE A 109 -3.97 9.84 -2.33
CA ILE A 109 -5.39 9.50 -2.18
C ILE A 109 -6.13 9.90 -3.47
N ARG A 110 -6.93 8.97 -4.00
CA ARG A 110 -7.77 9.18 -5.17
C ARG A 110 -9.19 8.71 -4.89
N THR A 111 -10.07 9.65 -4.57
CA THR A 111 -11.49 9.42 -4.29
C THR A 111 -12.36 10.36 -5.13
N GLY A 112 -13.68 10.27 -4.95
CA GLY A 112 -14.63 11.25 -5.48
C GLY A 112 -14.33 12.69 -5.05
N ASP A 113 -13.66 12.89 -3.92
CA ASP A 113 -13.40 14.22 -3.35
C ASP A 113 -12.03 14.79 -3.78
N THR A 114 -11.20 14.01 -4.47
CA THR A 114 -9.91 14.47 -5.00
C THR A 114 -10.13 15.58 -6.03
N SER A 115 -9.53 16.75 -5.83
CA SER A 115 -9.65 17.91 -6.72
C SER A 115 -9.14 17.62 -8.14
N THR A 116 -9.69 18.30 -9.14
CA THR A 116 -9.27 18.16 -10.55
C THR A 116 -7.77 18.42 -10.76
N THR A 117 -7.20 19.38 -10.02
CA THR A 117 -5.77 19.70 -10.00
C THR A 117 -4.95 18.50 -9.52
N GLU A 118 -5.29 17.92 -8.37
CA GLU A 118 -4.59 16.76 -7.84
C GLU A 118 -4.77 15.54 -8.75
N ARG A 119 -5.98 15.36 -9.32
CA ARG A 119 -6.22 14.29 -10.30
C ARG A 119 -5.32 14.38 -11.52
N THR A 120 -5.08 15.59 -12.00
CA THR A 120 -4.21 15.88 -13.15
C THR A 120 -2.74 15.64 -12.80
N LYS A 121 -2.32 16.04 -11.59
CA LYS A 121 -0.98 15.78 -11.06
C LYS A 121 -0.70 14.27 -10.98
N GLN A 122 -1.63 13.50 -10.41
CA GLN A 122 -1.53 12.04 -10.29
C GLN A 122 -1.50 11.34 -11.65
N LYS A 123 -2.21 11.86 -12.65
CA LYS A 123 -2.17 11.28 -14.01
C LYS A 123 -0.80 11.43 -14.66
N LYS A 124 -0.09 12.54 -14.38
CA LYS A 124 1.28 12.77 -14.87
C LYS A 124 2.32 12.03 -14.03
N ASN A 125 2.15 12.06 -12.71
CA ASN A 125 3.04 11.48 -11.71
C ASN A 125 2.20 10.63 -10.74
N MET A 126 1.98 9.37 -11.10
CA MET A 126 1.22 8.44 -10.27
C MET A 126 1.99 8.14 -8.97
N PRO A 127 1.36 8.19 -7.79
CA PRO A 127 2.00 7.77 -6.55
C PRO A 127 2.36 6.28 -6.58
N ASP A 128 3.31 5.88 -5.73
CA ASP A 128 3.73 4.49 -5.57
C ASP A 128 2.67 3.68 -4.80
N LEU A 129 2.03 4.29 -3.80
CA LEU A 129 0.83 3.76 -3.14
C LEU A 129 -0.37 4.65 -3.48
N LEU A 130 -1.37 4.07 -4.12
CA LEU A 130 -2.64 4.74 -4.40
C LEU A 130 -3.74 4.23 -3.47
N ILE A 131 -4.18 5.06 -2.53
CA ILE A 131 -5.34 4.79 -1.68
C ILE A 131 -6.59 5.31 -2.40
N THR A 132 -7.58 4.45 -2.61
CA THR A 132 -8.73 4.75 -3.47
C THR A 132 -10.00 4.04 -3.03
N THR A 133 -11.12 4.40 -3.64
CA THR A 133 -12.41 3.69 -3.49
C THR A 133 -12.66 2.79 -4.71
N PRO A 134 -13.52 1.77 -4.61
CA PRO A 134 -13.89 0.95 -5.76
C PRO A 134 -14.35 1.77 -6.97
N GLU A 135 -15.19 2.79 -6.76
CA GLU A 135 -15.72 3.64 -7.83
C GLU A 135 -14.62 4.48 -8.49
N SER A 136 -13.69 5.00 -7.70
CA SER A 136 -12.58 5.80 -8.21
C SER A 136 -11.57 4.95 -8.98
N LEU A 137 -11.34 3.70 -8.54
CA LEU A 137 -10.54 2.73 -9.26
C LEU A 137 -11.20 2.33 -10.58
N HIS A 138 -12.51 2.09 -10.58
CA HIS A 138 -13.26 1.78 -11.80
C HIS A 138 -13.07 2.85 -12.88
N LEU A 139 -13.14 4.13 -12.50
CA LEU A 139 -12.88 5.25 -13.42
C LEU A 139 -11.43 5.28 -13.94
N LEU A 140 -10.44 4.90 -13.12
CA LEU A 140 -9.04 4.82 -13.55
C LEU A 140 -8.81 3.68 -14.53
N LEU A 141 -9.45 2.53 -14.33
CA LEU A 141 -9.37 1.37 -15.21
C LEU A 141 -10.05 1.63 -16.56
N GLY A 142 -11.13 2.41 -16.59
CA GLY A 142 -11.79 2.85 -17.82
C GLY A 142 -11.03 3.93 -18.60
N ALA A 143 -10.00 4.55 -18.01
CA ALA A 143 -9.29 5.66 -18.64
C ALA A 143 -8.32 5.19 -19.74
N LYS A 144 -8.17 6.00 -20.79
CA LYS A 144 -7.18 5.76 -21.86
C LYS A 144 -5.77 5.67 -21.26
N GLY A 145 -5.07 4.58 -21.56
CA GLY A 145 -3.70 4.33 -21.12
C GLY A 145 -3.57 3.66 -19.75
N TYR A 146 -4.67 3.19 -19.14
CA TYR A 146 -4.64 2.51 -17.83
C TYR A 146 -3.61 1.38 -17.77
N LYS A 147 -3.48 0.55 -18.82
CA LYS A 147 -2.49 -0.54 -18.87
C LYS A 147 -1.07 -0.09 -18.51
N LYS A 148 -0.64 1.09 -18.99
CA LYS A 148 0.69 1.64 -18.68
C LYS A 148 0.81 2.12 -17.23
N VAL A 149 -0.26 2.67 -16.69
CA VAL A 149 -0.33 3.14 -15.29
C VAL A 149 -0.18 1.97 -14.33
N PHE A 150 -0.89 0.87 -14.59
CA PHE A 150 -0.93 -0.31 -13.72
C PHE A 150 0.17 -1.35 -14.03
N ALA A 151 0.99 -1.14 -15.07
CA ALA A 151 2.00 -2.12 -15.53
C ALA A 151 3.03 -2.53 -14.47
N ARG A 152 3.26 -1.70 -13.44
CA ARG A 152 4.21 -1.95 -12.35
C ARG A 152 3.55 -2.26 -11.01
N CYS A 153 2.22 -2.37 -10.98
CA CYS A 153 1.48 -2.68 -9.77
C CYS A 153 1.78 -4.11 -9.34
N GLN A 154 2.20 -4.28 -8.09
CA GLN A 154 2.63 -5.54 -7.49
C GLN A 154 1.57 -6.07 -6.51
N ALA A 155 0.88 -5.17 -5.82
CA ALA A 155 -0.10 -5.53 -4.80
C ALA A 155 -1.42 -4.78 -4.95
N VAL A 156 -2.51 -5.45 -4.58
CA VAL A 156 -3.82 -4.85 -4.38
C VAL A 156 -4.30 -5.24 -3.00
N ILE A 157 -4.57 -4.24 -2.16
CA ILE A 157 -5.12 -4.41 -0.82
C ILE A 157 -6.59 -4.03 -0.90
N VAL A 158 -7.46 -4.92 -0.40
CA VAL A 158 -8.89 -4.66 -0.27
C VAL A 158 -9.22 -4.63 1.23
N ASP A 159 -9.33 -3.42 1.77
CA ASP A 159 -9.66 -3.20 3.18
C ASP A 159 -11.17 -3.14 3.36
N GLU A 160 -11.63 -3.55 4.54
CA GLU A 160 -13.05 -3.70 4.87
C GLU A 160 -13.85 -4.45 3.78
N TRP A 161 -13.24 -5.50 3.20
CA TRP A 161 -13.77 -6.28 2.08
C TRP A 161 -15.20 -6.81 2.33
N HIS A 162 -15.54 -7.06 3.59
CA HIS A 162 -16.86 -7.55 3.98
C HIS A 162 -17.97 -6.53 3.72
N GLU A 163 -17.68 -5.23 3.70
CA GLU A 163 -18.64 -4.19 3.30
C GLU A 163 -18.95 -4.24 1.79
N LEU A 164 -18.06 -4.81 0.99
CA LEU A 164 -18.24 -4.93 -0.46
C LEU A 164 -19.04 -6.18 -0.83
N LEU A 165 -18.97 -7.24 -0.03
CA LEU A 165 -19.64 -8.51 -0.31
C LEU A 165 -21.16 -8.38 -0.44
N GLY A 166 -21.72 -9.01 -1.47
CA GLY A 166 -23.17 -9.04 -1.69
C GLY A 166 -23.77 -7.69 -2.11
N THR A 167 -22.95 -6.68 -2.36
CA THR A 167 -23.39 -5.36 -2.83
C THR A 167 -23.09 -5.16 -4.31
N LYS A 168 -23.84 -4.29 -4.98
CA LYS A 168 -23.52 -3.84 -6.36
C LYS A 168 -22.16 -3.14 -6.47
N ARG A 169 -21.54 -2.72 -5.35
CA ARG A 169 -20.22 -2.09 -5.33
C ARG A 169 -19.08 -3.10 -5.36
N GLY A 170 -19.31 -4.32 -4.89
CA GLY A 170 -18.31 -5.40 -4.88
C GLY A 170 -18.30 -6.26 -6.15
N VAL A 171 -19.36 -6.19 -6.95
CA VAL A 171 -19.53 -6.90 -8.24
C VAL A 171 -19.07 -6.01 -9.39
#